data_AF-A0A9E3WNV2-F1
#
_entry.id   AF-A0A9E3WNV2-F1
#
_cell.length_a   1.000
_cell.length_b   1.000
_cell.length_c   1.000
_cell.angle_alpha   90.00
_cell.angle_beta   90.00
_cell.angle_gamma   90.00
#
_symmetry.space_group_name_H-M   'P 1'
#
loop_
_entity.id
_entity.type
_entity.pdbx_description
1 polymer ?
#
loop_
_entity_poly.entity_id
_entity_poly.type
_entity_poly.pdbx_seq_one_letter_code
_entity_poly.pdbx_strand_id
1 'polypeptide(L)'
;MSKRYIPVVASLMILFVANAMIVTVASGQAAAPAAYKQYPPDPKLLDNKKAGQQQVGRIMRGTQPFDDVGKRVLDAYYKDILFREFTTKDNWGKLPELRNEILKDLRGARNVQAFQHVVNLAYQQMRSFTQSRFQLHPVVRYNAMLLLGELNAVERGARGADGRATAYPDPLPAALDAMIAEYKSPDQIDAVRIAALVGIDRHAKLNLARPENRRIPGPQKKIVVDEMIALLNNDPPAGRSSDGHTWMQRRAIDILAALGMVGAYPAANTALETIVANDSAPISLRCTAAEALAQWTPSNNKINAGEVSKNLGLIAVKACKDELDRIAALVAQAEEMERLRELIKKPHPAATGQFGGMSGGSGGAGEEMYGGDEMYAGGGDEGYSPEMDMGAMYGQGMYGGTGGGLTPAIPTDPRVVWSQRRLKYQLTCVKKGLGGMMLAGKAGQHEKSIAQIAQAVDLALSLTDPPAEKPNLEGLTEQIQKGVRGLAFLAPAAAVIDVAPVTELPPGAEPPAAAPPEGAVTAPADAALPPGAETAPTELPPGL
;
A
#
# COMPACT_ATOMS: atom_id res chain seq x y z
N MET A 1 59.08 56.93 1.77
CA MET A 1 57.93 57.83 1.97
C MET A 1 56.68 56.96 2.10
N SER A 2 56.28 56.56 3.32
CA SER A 2 55.14 57.09 4.11
C SER A 2 53.84 57.18 3.26
N LYS A 3 52.71 56.49 3.52
CA LYS A 3 51.94 56.22 4.78
C LYS A 3 51.05 54.98 4.56
N ARG A 4 51.02 54.00 5.48
CA ARG A 4 49.92 53.68 6.44
C ARG A 4 48.49 53.75 5.89
N TYR A 5 47.74 52.63 5.90
CA TYR A 5 46.52 52.41 6.69
C TYR A 5 46.16 50.90 6.80
N ILE A 6 45.61 50.54 7.95
CA ILE A 6 45.39 49.22 8.60
C ILE A 6 43.98 48.67 8.25
N PRO A 7 43.71 47.34 8.43
CA PRO A 7 42.58 46.63 7.86
C PRO A 7 41.31 46.68 8.74
N VAL A 8 40.14 46.56 8.11
CA VAL A 8 38.83 46.36 8.75
C VAL A 8 38.22 45.14 8.05
N VAL A 9 38.38 43.93 8.59
CA VAL A 9 37.50 43.30 9.59
C VAL A 9 36.10 43.04 9.05
N ALA A 10 35.87 41.77 8.74
CA ALA A 10 34.67 40.99 9.08
C ALA A 10 33.34 41.77 9.14
N SER A 11 32.60 41.82 8.03
CA SER A 11 31.16 42.17 8.02
C SER A 11 30.44 41.75 6.72
N LEU A 12 30.74 40.56 6.17
CA LEU A 12 30.04 40.07 4.97
C LEU A 12 29.83 38.54 4.94
N MET A 13 29.74 37.93 6.13
CA MET A 13 29.40 36.52 6.33
C MET A 13 28.43 36.33 7.51
N ILE A 14 27.56 37.31 7.77
CA ILE A 14 26.41 37.19 8.68
C ILE A 14 25.26 38.00 8.09
N LEU A 15 24.72 37.56 6.94
CA LEU A 15 23.43 38.07 6.43
C LEU A 15 22.73 37.07 5.49
N PHE A 16 22.76 35.79 5.84
CA PHE A 16 21.93 34.74 5.20
C PHE A 16 21.40 33.70 6.21
N VAL A 17 21.17 34.11 7.47
CA VAL A 17 20.61 33.23 8.54
C VAL A 17 19.38 33.86 9.24
N ALA A 18 18.78 34.91 8.70
CA ALA A 18 17.61 35.55 9.34
C ALA A 18 16.43 35.81 8.40
N ASN A 19 16.12 34.85 7.53
CA ASN A 19 14.74 34.64 7.06
C ASN A 19 14.26 33.29 7.60
N ALA A 20 14.25 33.19 8.94
CA ALA A 20 13.31 32.30 9.59
C ALA A 20 11.92 32.85 9.27
N MET A 21 11.34 32.37 8.16
CA MET A 21 9.89 32.35 8.05
C MET A 21 9.40 31.67 9.31
N ILE A 22 8.82 32.46 10.20
CA ILE A 22 7.81 31.99 11.12
C ILE A 22 6.67 31.50 10.21
N VAL A 23 6.81 30.28 9.69
CA VAL A 23 5.68 29.48 9.29
C VAL A 23 4.99 29.19 10.62
N THR A 24 4.11 30.11 10.99
CA THR A 24 3.11 29.86 11.98
C THR A 24 2.38 28.64 11.44
N VAL A 25 2.69 27.46 11.97
CA VAL A 25 1.82 26.29 11.87
C VAL A 25 0.61 26.66 12.72
N ALA A 26 -0.20 27.58 12.21
CA ALA A 26 -1.60 27.57 12.46
C ALA A 26 -2.00 26.20 11.93
N SER A 27 -2.13 25.23 12.83
CA SER A 27 -2.99 24.08 12.64
C SER A 27 -4.33 24.66 12.26
N GLY A 28 -4.51 24.87 10.96
CA GLY A 28 -5.70 25.45 10.40
C GLY A 28 -6.83 24.55 10.83
N GLN A 29 -7.54 24.94 11.88
CA GLN A 29 -8.96 24.70 11.97
C GLN A 29 -9.53 25.40 10.74
N ALA A 30 -9.45 24.70 9.60
CA ALA A 30 -10.17 25.03 8.41
C ALA A 30 -11.60 25.29 8.88
N ALA A 31 -12.11 26.48 8.57
CA ALA A 31 -13.47 26.87 8.90
C ALA A 31 -14.38 25.66 8.65
N ALA A 32 -15.22 25.31 9.63
CA ALA A 32 -16.06 24.12 9.57
C ALA A 32 -16.65 24.03 8.16
N PRO A 33 -16.37 22.96 7.40
CA PRO A 33 -16.69 22.93 5.99
C PRO A 33 -18.18 23.21 5.84
N ALA A 34 -18.52 24.05 4.85
CA ALA A 34 -19.91 24.28 4.47
C ALA A 34 -20.62 22.92 4.41
N ALA A 35 -21.84 22.85 4.95
CA ALA A 35 -22.58 21.60 5.05
C ALA A 35 -22.58 20.87 3.70
N TYR A 36 -22.11 19.62 3.70
CA TYR A 36 -22.00 18.83 2.47
C TYR A 36 -23.36 18.68 1.81
N LYS A 37 -23.39 18.81 0.47
CA LYS A 37 -24.64 18.67 -0.30
C LYS A 37 -25.13 17.22 -0.24
N GLN A 38 -26.44 17.08 -0.07
CA GLN A 38 -27.14 15.79 -0.12
C GLN A 38 -28.26 15.89 -1.17
N TYR A 39 -28.52 14.79 -1.85
CA TYR A 39 -29.56 14.67 -2.87
C TYR A 39 -30.41 13.45 -2.54
N PRO A 40 -31.27 13.51 -1.49
CA PRO A 40 -32.05 12.35 -1.07
C PRO A 40 -33.01 11.88 -2.18
N PRO A 41 -33.30 10.57 -2.24
CA PRO A 41 -34.31 10.04 -3.16
C PRO A 41 -35.72 10.53 -2.75
N ASP A 42 -36.66 10.55 -3.70
CA ASP A 42 -38.06 10.78 -3.40
C ASP A 42 -38.58 9.64 -2.49
N PRO A 43 -39.18 9.93 -1.32
CA PRO A 43 -39.72 8.90 -0.43
C PRO A 43 -40.65 7.90 -1.12
N LYS A 44 -41.48 8.35 -2.08
CA LYS A 44 -42.41 7.48 -2.81
C LYS A 44 -41.68 6.47 -3.71
N LEU A 45 -40.52 6.86 -4.24
CA LEU A 45 -39.69 5.96 -5.04
C LEU A 45 -38.97 4.97 -4.13
N LEU A 46 -38.56 5.40 -2.94
CA LEU A 46 -37.91 4.54 -1.94
C LEU A 46 -38.85 3.43 -1.44
N ASP A 47 -40.12 3.75 -1.18
CA ASP A 47 -41.15 2.76 -0.80
C ASP A 47 -41.31 1.65 -1.86
N ASN A 48 -41.07 1.99 -3.12
CA ASN A 48 -41.17 1.07 -4.26
C ASN A 48 -39.82 0.45 -4.66
N LYS A 49 -38.73 0.69 -3.92
CA LYS A 49 -37.37 0.24 -4.29
C LYS A 49 -37.30 -1.26 -4.57
N LYS A 50 -37.92 -2.10 -3.73
CA LYS A 50 -37.91 -3.56 -3.91
C LYS A 50 -38.58 -3.99 -5.22
N ALA A 51 -39.70 -3.38 -5.58
CA ALA A 51 -40.38 -3.66 -6.84
C ALA A 51 -39.54 -3.22 -8.04
N GLY A 52 -38.94 -2.03 -7.96
CA GLY A 52 -37.99 -1.52 -8.95
C GLY A 52 -36.79 -2.46 -9.15
N GLN A 53 -36.18 -2.92 -8.05
CA GLN A 53 -35.05 -3.85 -8.07
C GLN A 53 -35.39 -5.17 -8.76
N GLN A 54 -36.59 -5.71 -8.53
CA GLN A 54 -37.05 -6.91 -9.22
C GLN A 54 -37.21 -6.69 -10.73
N GLN A 55 -37.74 -5.53 -11.14
CA GLN A 55 -37.85 -5.17 -12.56
C GLN A 55 -36.48 -5.01 -13.21
N VAL A 56 -35.55 -4.28 -12.58
CA VAL A 56 -34.16 -4.14 -13.00
C VAL A 56 -33.52 -5.51 -13.20
N GLY A 57 -33.64 -6.41 -12.22
CA GLY A 57 -33.10 -7.76 -12.32
C GLY A 57 -33.66 -8.57 -13.50
N ARG A 58 -34.94 -8.38 -13.85
CA ARG A 58 -35.55 -9.02 -15.04
C ARG A 58 -35.02 -8.44 -16.34
N ILE A 59 -34.88 -7.12 -16.44
CA ILE A 59 -34.34 -6.44 -17.63
C ILE A 59 -32.86 -6.82 -17.82
N MET A 60 -32.05 -6.74 -16.76
CA MET A 60 -30.62 -7.06 -16.78
C MET A 60 -30.36 -8.51 -17.17
N ARG A 61 -31.18 -9.47 -16.70
CA ARG A 61 -31.08 -10.89 -17.10
C ARG A 61 -31.68 -11.19 -18.48
N GLY A 62 -32.30 -10.22 -19.15
CA GLY A 62 -32.93 -10.42 -20.46
C GLY A 62 -34.25 -11.19 -20.42
N THR A 63 -34.86 -11.37 -19.24
CA THR A 63 -36.21 -11.95 -19.11
C THR A 63 -37.31 -10.92 -19.40
N GLN A 64 -36.95 -9.64 -19.47
CA GLN A 64 -37.78 -8.53 -19.92
C GLN A 64 -37.00 -7.75 -21.00
N PRO A 65 -37.65 -7.24 -22.07
CA PRO A 65 -36.95 -6.49 -23.11
C PRO A 65 -36.36 -5.18 -22.59
N PHE A 66 -35.28 -4.74 -23.23
CA PHE A 66 -34.70 -3.41 -23.04
C PHE A 66 -35.24 -2.47 -24.12
N ASP A 67 -36.51 -2.10 -23.99
CA ASP A 67 -37.19 -1.08 -24.80
C ASP A 67 -37.23 0.26 -24.06
N ASP A 68 -37.98 1.25 -24.56
CA ASP A 68 -38.10 2.57 -23.92
C ASP A 68 -38.70 2.51 -22.51
N VAL A 69 -39.52 1.50 -22.22
CA VAL A 69 -40.08 1.29 -20.88
C VAL A 69 -39.02 0.70 -19.97
N GLY A 70 -38.33 -0.36 -20.41
CA GLY A 70 -37.22 -0.95 -19.68
C GLY A 70 -36.11 0.05 -19.38
N LYS A 71 -35.75 0.89 -20.36
CA LYS A 71 -34.77 1.97 -20.18
C LYS A 71 -35.22 2.98 -19.12
N ARG A 72 -36.49 3.41 -19.13
CA ARG A 72 -37.04 4.31 -18.10
C ARG A 72 -37.03 3.68 -16.70
N VAL A 73 -37.29 2.37 -16.60
CA VAL A 73 -37.19 1.65 -15.32
C VAL A 73 -35.75 1.65 -14.79
N LEU A 74 -34.77 1.35 -15.64
CA LEU A 74 -33.36 1.41 -15.24
C LEU A 74 -32.96 2.84 -14.85
N ASP A 75 -33.34 3.85 -15.64
CA ASP A 75 -33.05 5.26 -15.33
C ASP A 75 -33.62 5.67 -13.98
N ALA A 76 -34.91 5.41 -13.74
CA ALA A 76 -35.57 5.76 -12.48
C ALA A 76 -34.93 5.04 -11.29
N TYR A 77 -34.62 3.76 -11.43
CA TYR A 77 -33.99 3.00 -10.35
C TYR A 77 -32.59 3.52 -10.00
N TYR A 78 -31.71 3.64 -10.99
CA TYR A 78 -30.33 4.02 -10.72
C TYR A 78 -30.20 5.51 -10.40
N LYS A 79 -30.79 6.41 -11.20
CA LYS A 79 -30.62 7.87 -11.02
C LYS A 79 -31.43 8.42 -9.86
N ASP A 80 -32.69 8.00 -9.72
CA ASP A 80 -33.62 8.63 -8.78
C ASP A 80 -33.71 7.91 -7.43
N ILE A 81 -33.18 6.69 -7.32
CA ILE A 81 -33.11 5.95 -6.07
C ILE A 81 -31.64 5.71 -5.69
N LEU A 82 -30.96 4.80 -6.38
CA LEU A 82 -29.74 4.21 -5.87
C LEU A 82 -28.58 5.21 -5.80
N PHE A 83 -28.37 6.04 -6.83
CA PHE A 83 -27.32 7.07 -6.81
C PHE A 83 -27.63 8.22 -5.85
N ARG A 84 -28.91 8.49 -5.59
CA ARG A 84 -29.31 9.49 -4.59
C ARG A 84 -29.05 9.00 -3.17
N GLU A 85 -29.30 7.72 -2.91
CA GLU A 85 -28.94 7.05 -1.65
C GLU A 85 -27.44 7.11 -1.34
N PHE A 86 -26.56 7.21 -2.33
CA PHE A 86 -25.13 7.41 -2.09
C PHE A 86 -24.83 8.73 -1.36
N THR A 87 -25.68 9.74 -1.53
CA THR A 87 -25.40 11.10 -1.04
C THR A 87 -26.00 11.37 0.33
N THR A 88 -26.86 10.50 0.85
CA THR A 88 -27.56 10.71 2.12
C THR A 88 -26.71 10.31 3.31
N LYS A 89 -26.75 11.14 4.37
CA LYS A 89 -25.96 10.93 5.59
C LYS A 89 -26.22 9.57 6.24
N ASP A 90 -27.48 9.15 6.28
CA ASP A 90 -27.91 7.88 6.90
C ASP A 90 -27.35 6.64 6.20
N ASN A 91 -26.85 6.80 4.97
CA ASN A 91 -26.28 5.73 4.17
C ASN A 91 -24.75 5.76 4.07
N TRP A 92 -24.04 6.73 4.68
CA TRP A 92 -22.57 6.80 4.56
C TRP A 92 -21.86 5.53 5.06
N GLY A 93 -22.38 4.90 6.11
CA GLY A 93 -21.89 3.60 6.59
C GLY A 93 -22.28 2.39 5.73
N LYS A 94 -23.18 2.58 4.74
CA LYS A 94 -23.73 1.53 3.87
C LYS A 94 -23.26 1.64 2.41
N LEU A 95 -22.34 2.57 2.12
CA LEU A 95 -21.87 2.81 0.75
C LEU A 95 -21.18 1.58 0.12
N PRO A 96 -20.41 0.75 0.86
CA PRO A 96 -19.89 -0.50 0.31
C PRO A 96 -21.00 -1.45 -0.17
N GLU A 97 -22.11 -1.55 0.56
CA GLU A 97 -23.27 -2.38 0.21
C GLU A 97 -23.97 -1.84 -1.03
N LEU A 98 -24.18 -0.52 -1.10
CA LEU A 98 -24.80 0.13 -2.27
C LEU A 98 -23.93 -0.04 -3.53
N ARG A 99 -22.59 0.05 -3.41
CA ARG A 99 -21.67 -0.30 -4.50
C ARG A 99 -21.80 -1.74 -4.93
N ASN A 100 -21.82 -2.67 -3.97
CA ASN A 100 -21.94 -4.10 -4.23
C ASN A 100 -23.27 -4.45 -4.90
N GLU A 101 -24.35 -3.71 -4.59
CA GLU A 101 -25.63 -3.86 -5.26
C GLU A 101 -25.52 -3.57 -6.77
N ILE A 102 -24.91 -2.43 -7.14
CA ILE A 102 -24.67 -2.06 -8.54
C ILE A 102 -23.80 -3.12 -9.24
N LEU A 103 -22.70 -3.51 -8.60
CA LEU A 103 -21.77 -4.50 -9.18
C LEU A 103 -22.40 -5.88 -9.33
N LYS A 104 -23.30 -6.27 -8.43
CA LYS A 104 -24.04 -7.53 -8.52
C LYS A 104 -24.96 -7.55 -9.73
N ASP A 105 -25.68 -6.46 -9.98
CA ASP A 105 -26.54 -6.32 -11.16
C ASP A 105 -25.72 -6.39 -12.45
N LEU A 106 -24.59 -5.68 -12.51
CA LEU A 106 -23.67 -5.68 -13.66
C LEU A 106 -23.10 -7.07 -13.94
N ARG A 107 -22.54 -7.77 -12.94
CA ARG A 107 -22.00 -9.14 -13.10
C ARG A 107 -23.08 -10.17 -13.47
N GLY A 108 -24.30 -9.94 -12.99
CA GLY A 108 -25.47 -10.79 -13.28
C GLY A 108 -26.11 -10.54 -14.65
N ALA A 109 -25.70 -9.47 -15.35
CA ALA A 109 -26.32 -9.08 -16.60
C ALA A 109 -26.12 -10.12 -17.71
N ARG A 110 -27.17 -10.33 -18.50
CA ARG A 110 -27.18 -11.16 -19.72
C ARG A 110 -27.71 -10.37 -20.93
N ASN A 111 -28.46 -9.29 -20.68
CA ASN A 111 -28.83 -8.33 -21.70
C ASN A 111 -27.69 -7.31 -21.89
N VAL A 112 -27.02 -7.39 -23.04
CA VAL A 112 -25.84 -6.55 -23.36
C VAL A 112 -26.20 -5.06 -23.44
N GLN A 113 -27.36 -4.71 -23.98
CA GLN A 113 -27.78 -3.31 -24.13
C GLN A 113 -28.11 -2.70 -22.76
N ALA A 114 -28.84 -3.43 -21.91
CA ALA A 114 -29.12 -2.99 -20.55
C ALA A 114 -27.84 -2.85 -19.72
N PHE A 115 -26.91 -3.81 -19.84
CA PHE A 115 -25.59 -3.73 -19.20
C PHE A 115 -24.84 -2.46 -19.61
N GLN A 116 -24.69 -2.20 -20.91
CA GLN A 116 -23.99 -1.02 -21.43
C GLN A 116 -24.66 0.28 -20.95
N HIS A 117 -26.00 0.31 -20.94
CA HIS A 117 -26.75 1.46 -20.43
C HIS A 117 -26.43 1.74 -18.97
N VAL A 118 -26.52 0.74 -18.09
CA VAL A 118 -26.24 0.91 -16.65
C VAL A 118 -24.78 1.25 -16.37
N VAL A 119 -23.82 0.65 -17.09
CA VAL A 119 -22.39 1.03 -17.00
C VAL A 119 -22.20 2.50 -17.35
N ASN A 120 -22.84 3.00 -18.40
CA ASN A 120 -22.76 4.40 -18.79
C ASN A 120 -23.39 5.33 -17.75
N LEU A 121 -24.54 4.95 -17.17
CA LEU A 121 -25.14 5.71 -16.07
C LEU A 121 -24.22 5.79 -14.86
N ALA A 122 -23.68 4.65 -14.43
CA ALA A 122 -22.77 4.59 -13.29
C ALA A 122 -21.49 5.39 -13.55
N TYR A 123 -20.90 5.27 -14.74
CA TYR A 123 -19.72 6.04 -15.14
C TYR A 123 -19.97 7.55 -15.04
N GLN A 124 -21.04 8.06 -15.66
CA GLN A 124 -21.35 9.50 -15.68
C GLN A 124 -21.62 10.04 -14.26
N GLN A 125 -22.42 9.30 -13.49
CA GLN A 125 -22.79 9.74 -12.14
C GLN A 125 -21.59 9.69 -11.19
N MET A 126 -20.85 8.59 -11.16
CA MET A 126 -19.71 8.45 -10.25
C MET A 126 -18.60 9.43 -10.58
N ARG A 127 -18.31 9.67 -11.87
CA ARG A 127 -17.38 10.72 -12.29
C ARG A 127 -17.82 12.11 -11.81
N SER A 128 -19.11 12.38 -11.78
CA SER A 128 -19.62 13.64 -11.21
C SER A 128 -19.38 13.67 -9.70
N PHE A 129 -19.69 12.58 -8.99
CA PHE A 129 -19.52 12.50 -7.55
C PHE A 129 -18.07 12.62 -7.07
N THR A 130 -17.07 12.28 -7.89
CA THR A 130 -15.65 12.41 -7.50
C THR A 130 -15.15 13.85 -7.52
N GLN A 131 -15.79 14.74 -8.30
CA GLN A 131 -15.34 16.11 -8.51
C GLN A 131 -15.61 17.01 -7.29
N SER A 132 -14.64 17.85 -6.95
CA SER A 132 -14.71 18.77 -5.80
C SER A 132 -15.88 19.75 -5.89
N ARG A 133 -16.24 20.19 -7.10
CA ARG A 133 -17.32 21.17 -7.36
C ARG A 133 -18.70 20.77 -6.84
N PHE A 134 -18.97 19.48 -6.64
CA PHE A 134 -20.27 19.00 -6.14
C PHE A 134 -20.41 19.10 -4.62
N GLN A 135 -19.33 19.39 -3.88
CA GLN A 135 -19.34 19.58 -2.42
C GLN A 135 -19.99 18.39 -1.67
N LEU A 136 -19.81 17.17 -2.19
CA LEU A 136 -20.26 15.94 -1.55
C LEU A 136 -19.31 15.55 -0.41
N HIS A 137 -19.83 14.79 0.54
CA HIS A 137 -19.04 14.29 1.66
C HIS A 137 -17.87 13.40 1.17
N PRO A 138 -16.65 13.51 1.74
CA PRO A 138 -15.47 12.75 1.32
C PRO A 138 -15.70 11.23 1.16
N VAL A 139 -16.47 10.62 2.07
CA VAL A 139 -16.79 9.18 2.01
C VAL A 139 -17.60 8.82 0.74
N VAL A 140 -18.49 9.72 0.29
CA VAL A 140 -19.26 9.53 -0.95
C VAL A 140 -18.32 9.59 -2.16
N ARG A 141 -17.45 10.61 -2.20
CA ARG A 141 -16.48 10.83 -3.28
C ARG A 141 -15.49 9.66 -3.40
N TYR A 142 -15.02 9.17 -2.25
CA TYR A 142 -14.17 7.99 -2.14
C TYR A 142 -14.84 6.74 -2.73
N ASN A 143 -16.06 6.43 -2.28
CA ASN A 143 -16.79 5.25 -2.76
C ASN A 143 -17.19 5.37 -4.24
N ALA A 144 -17.52 6.58 -4.71
CA ALA A 144 -17.78 6.82 -6.13
C ALA A 144 -16.52 6.52 -6.97
N MET A 145 -15.34 6.93 -6.52
CA MET A 145 -14.08 6.65 -7.21
C MET A 145 -13.75 5.14 -7.20
N LEU A 146 -14.00 4.44 -6.09
CA LEU A 146 -13.83 2.99 -6.04
C LEU A 146 -14.76 2.28 -7.04
N LEU A 147 -16.05 2.64 -7.06
CA LEU A 147 -16.99 2.07 -8.01
C LEU A 147 -16.57 2.34 -9.45
N LEU A 148 -16.08 3.54 -9.75
CA LEU A 148 -15.57 3.92 -11.07
C LEU A 148 -14.44 2.98 -11.53
N GLY A 149 -13.48 2.66 -10.65
CA GLY A 149 -12.40 1.70 -10.93
C GLY A 149 -12.86 0.23 -11.04
N GLU A 150 -14.05 -0.10 -10.52
CA GLU A 150 -14.64 -1.45 -10.57
C GLU A 150 -15.49 -1.69 -11.84
N LEU A 151 -15.86 -0.63 -12.58
CA LEU A 151 -16.64 -0.74 -13.82
C LEU A 151 -15.88 -1.49 -14.92
N ASN A 152 -16.62 -2.27 -15.70
CA ASN A 152 -16.08 -3.09 -16.79
C ASN A 152 -16.77 -2.76 -18.11
N ALA A 153 -15.98 -2.77 -19.19
CA ALA A 153 -16.53 -2.85 -20.54
C ALA A 153 -17.06 -4.26 -20.84
N VAL A 154 -16.42 -5.30 -20.27
CA VAL A 154 -16.84 -6.70 -20.39
C VAL A 154 -16.71 -7.40 -19.04
N GLU A 155 -17.79 -8.02 -18.58
CA GLU A 155 -17.80 -8.80 -17.34
C GLU A 155 -17.15 -10.18 -17.50
N ARG A 156 -16.59 -10.70 -16.41
CA ARG A 156 -16.09 -12.08 -16.37
C ARG A 156 -17.23 -13.05 -16.70
N GLY A 157 -16.96 -14.02 -17.58
CA GLY A 157 -17.96 -14.99 -18.02
C GLY A 157 -18.87 -14.51 -19.14
N ALA A 158 -18.81 -13.23 -19.53
CA ALA A 158 -19.49 -12.75 -20.73
C ALA A 158 -18.96 -13.49 -21.96
N ARG A 159 -19.86 -13.90 -22.87
CA ARG A 159 -19.50 -14.63 -24.09
C ARG A 159 -19.16 -13.64 -25.21
N GLY A 160 -17.99 -13.81 -25.81
CA GLY A 160 -17.56 -13.04 -26.98
C GLY A 160 -18.24 -13.51 -28.27
N ALA A 161 -17.89 -12.88 -29.39
CA ALA A 161 -18.36 -13.28 -30.73
C ALA A 161 -17.94 -14.71 -31.11
N ASP A 162 -16.85 -15.20 -30.52
CA ASP A 162 -16.34 -16.57 -30.64
C ASP A 162 -17.07 -17.58 -29.73
N GLY A 163 -18.08 -17.13 -28.97
CA GLY A 163 -18.88 -17.95 -28.06
C GLY A 163 -18.14 -18.34 -26.76
N ARG A 164 -16.86 -17.98 -26.60
CA ARG A 164 -16.07 -18.31 -25.42
C ARG A 164 -16.35 -17.33 -24.29
N ALA A 165 -16.40 -17.86 -23.07
CA ALA A 165 -16.56 -17.04 -21.87
C ALA A 165 -15.25 -16.30 -21.56
N THR A 166 -15.35 -15.00 -21.30
CA THR A 166 -14.17 -14.18 -20.97
C THR A 166 -13.64 -14.60 -19.60
N ALA A 167 -12.38 -15.04 -19.53
CA ALA A 167 -11.77 -15.55 -18.30
C ALA A 167 -11.59 -14.48 -17.21
N TYR A 168 -11.34 -13.25 -17.64
CA TYR A 168 -11.10 -12.07 -16.79
C TYR A 168 -12.02 -10.92 -17.19
N PRO A 169 -12.45 -10.06 -16.27
CA PRO A 169 -13.17 -8.85 -16.64
C PRO A 169 -12.24 -7.90 -17.43
N ASP A 170 -12.82 -7.11 -18.33
CA ASP A 170 -12.13 -6.02 -19.02
C ASP A 170 -12.58 -4.67 -18.43
N PRO A 171 -11.74 -4.01 -17.61
CA PRO A 171 -12.04 -2.72 -17.00
C PRO A 171 -12.38 -1.62 -18.02
N LEU A 172 -13.37 -0.79 -17.70
CA LEU A 172 -13.89 0.26 -18.59
C LEU A 172 -12.80 1.30 -18.92
N PRO A 173 -12.33 1.45 -20.18
CA PRO A 173 -11.23 2.36 -20.51
C PRO A 173 -11.46 3.81 -20.09
N ALA A 174 -12.68 4.34 -20.27
CA ALA A 174 -13.04 5.71 -19.88
C ALA A 174 -12.95 5.97 -18.36
N ALA A 175 -13.05 4.91 -17.54
CA ALA A 175 -12.84 5.02 -16.10
C ALA A 175 -11.37 5.31 -15.77
N LEU A 176 -10.42 4.74 -16.52
CA LEU A 176 -9.00 5.01 -16.32
C LEU A 176 -8.68 6.48 -16.53
N ASP A 177 -9.20 7.08 -17.60
CA ASP A 177 -9.02 8.51 -17.88
C ASP A 177 -9.55 9.39 -16.76
N ALA A 178 -10.73 9.06 -16.24
CA ALA A 178 -11.33 9.80 -15.13
C ALA A 178 -10.51 9.65 -13.83
N MET A 179 -10.03 8.44 -13.52
CA MET A 179 -9.17 8.19 -12.35
C MET A 179 -7.85 8.97 -12.44
N ILE A 180 -7.20 8.97 -13.60
CA ILE A 180 -5.96 9.75 -13.82
C ILE A 180 -6.23 11.24 -13.66
N ALA A 181 -7.31 11.76 -14.25
CA ALA A 181 -7.66 13.18 -14.15
C ALA A 181 -7.88 13.62 -12.70
N GLU A 182 -8.62 12.83 -11.91
CA GLU A 182 -8.86 13.15 -10.50
C GLU A 182 -7.62 12.95 -9.64
N TYR A 183 -6.78 11.95 -9.93
CA TYR A 183 -5.51 11.75 -9.22
C TYR A 183 -4.56 12.95 -9.37
N LYS A 184 -4.49 13.52 -10.59
CA LYS A 184 -3.65 14.67 -10.94
C LYS A 184 -4.18 16.00 -10.42
N SER A 185 -5.48 16.08 -10.11
CA SER A 185 -6.11 17.33 -9.72
C SER A 185 -5.49 17.86 -8.41
N PRO A 186 -4.93 19.08 -8.39
CA PRO A 186 -4.20 19.62 -7.24
C PRO A 186 -5.10 19.72 -6.00
N ASP A 187 -6.37 20.11 -6.19
CA ASP A 187 -7.35 20.31 -5.13
C ASP A 187 -8.05 19.00 -4.70
N GLN A 188 -7.61 17.85 -5.23
CA GLN A 188 -8.23 16.58 -4.90
C GLN A 188 -7.75 16.07 -3.54
N ILE A 189 -8.72 15.65 -2.71
CA ILE A 189 -8.46 15.08 -1.39
C ILE A 189 -7.79 13.71 -1.51
N ASP A 190 -6.92 13.40 -0.54
CA ASP A 190 -6.14 12.16 -0.54
C ASP A 190 -7.01 10.90 -0.58
N ALA A 191 -8.16 10.91 0.09
CA ALA A 191 -9.10 9.79 0.02
C ALA A 191 -9.44 9.43 -1.44
N VAL A 192 -9.83 10.42 -2.26
CA VAL A 192 -10.18 10.17 -3.66
C VAL A 192 -8.95 9.77 -4.48
N ARG A 193 -7.77 10.35 -4.21
CA ARG A 193 -6.52 9.94 -4.88
C ARG A 193 -6.15 8.49 -4.56
N ILE A 194 -6.33 8.07 -3.32
CA ILE A 194 -6.13 6.68 -2.88
C ILE A 194 -7.09 5.74 -3.62
N ALA A 195 -8.38 6.06 -3.68
CA ALA A 195 -9.35 5.26 -4.43
C ALA A 195 -9.02 5.20 -5.93
N ALA A 196 -8.54 6.30 -6.51
CA ALA A 196 -8.10 6.33 -7.91
C ALA A 196 -6.89 5.40 -8.12
N LEU A 197 -5.89 5.41 -7.22
CA LEU A 197 -4.75 4.49 -7.28
C LEU A 197 -5.18 3.02 -7.21
N VAL A 198 -6.17 2.68 -6.37
CA VAL A 198 -6.73 1.31 -6.29
C VAL A 198 -7.31 0.87 -7.64
N GLY A 199 -8.09 1.76 -8.29
CA GLY A 199 -8.64 1.45 -9.61
C GLY A 199 -7.59 1.42 -10.73
N ILE A 200 -6.59 2.32 -10.71
CA ILE A 200 -5.47 2.31 -11.66
C ILE A 200 -4.66 1.01 -11.53
N ASP A 201 -4.38 0.56 -10.31
CA ASP A 201 -3.71 -0.72 -10.04
C ASP A 201 -4.49 -1.91 -10.61
N ARG A 202 -5.82 -1.92 -10.42
CA ARG A 202 -6.68 -2.92 -11.05
C ARG A 202 -6.56 -2.91 -12.57
N HIS A 203 -6.55 -1.72 -13.19
CA HIS A 203 -6.38 -1.60 -14.64
C HIS A 203 -5.02 -2.12 -15.11
N ALA A 204 -3.95 -1.80 -14.40
CA ALA A 204 -2.59 -2.25 -14.67
C ALA A 204 -2.48 -3.78 -14.59
N LYS A 205 -2.95 -4.40 -13.49
CA LYS A 205 -2.90 -5.86 -13.28
C LYS A 205 -3.65 -6.64 -14.34
N LEU A 206 -4.78 -6.12 -14.81
CA LEU A 206 -5.57 -6.77 -15.86
C LEU A 206 -5.06 -6.46 -17.28
N ASN A 207 -4.09 -5.56 -17.46
CA ASN A 207 -3.67 -5.10 -18.78
C ASN A 207 -3.15 -6.24 -19.67
N LEU A 208 -2.27 -7.10 -19.16
CA LEU A 208 -1.68 -8.19 -19.95
C LEU A 208 -2.69 -9.31 -20.27
N ALA A 209 -3.73 -9.47 -19.44
CA ALA A 209 -4.80 -10.43 -19.63
C ALA A 209 -5.83 -10.01 -20.69
N ARG A 210 -5.82 -8.74 -21.11
CA ARG A 210 -6.70 -8.23 -22.19
C ARG A 210 -6.16 -8.58 -23.56
N PRO A 211 -7.04 -8.74 -24.57
CA PRO A 211 -6.64 -8.73 -25.97
C PRO A 211 -5.84 -7.48 -26.30
N GLU A 212 -4.86 -7.62 -27.19
CA GLU A 212 -3.89 -6.56 -27.49
C GLU A 212 -4.55 -5.22 -27.88
N ASN A 213 -5.60 -5.27 -28.69
CA ASN A 213 -6.37 -4.09 -29.12
C ASN A 213 -7.21 -3.42 -28.00
N ARG A 214 -7.30 -4.03 -26.82
CA ARG A 214 -8.01 -3.50 -25.63
C ARG A 214 -7.07 -3.25 -24.45
N ARG A 215 -5.76 -3.40 -24.65
CA ARG A 215 -4.75 -3.01 -23.66
C ARG A 215 -4.72 -1.50 -23.52
N ILE A 216 -4.19 -1.03 -22.39
CA ILE A 216 -3.95 0.39 -22.14
C ILE A 216 -3.05 0.92 -23.27
N PRO A 217 -3.50 1.90 -24.07
CA PRO A 217 -2.72 2.47 -25.17
C PRO A 217 -1.39 3.07 -24.69
N GLY A 218 -0.36 3.00 -25.51
CA GLY A 218 0.99 3.51 -25.18
C GLY A 218 1.03 4.92 -24.58
N PRO A 219 0.35 5.93 -25.17
CA PRO A 219 0.30 7.28 -24.62
C PRO A 219 -0.32 7.34 -23.22
N GLN A 220 -1.45 6.67 -23.01
CA GLN A 220 -2.14 6.63 -21.71
C GLN A 220 -1.32 5.87 -20.67
N LYS A 221 -0.68 4.77 -21.08
CA LYS A 221 0.26 4.00 -20.25
C LYS A 221 1.42 4.88 -19.79
N LYS A 222 1.99 5.69 -20.68
CA LYS A 222 3.07 6.63 -20.34
C LYS A 222 2.62 7.64 -19.28
N ILE A 223 1.42 8.22 -19.41
CA ILE A 223 0.89 9.14 -18.40
C ILE A 223 0.83 8.47 -17.02
N VAL A 224 0.29 7.25 -16.93
CA VAL A 224 0.25 6.51 -15.65
C VAL A 224 1.66 6.33 -15.08
N VAL A 225 2.61 5.92 -15.92
CA VAL A 225 4.00 5.68 -15.51
C VAL A 225 4.67 6.95 -15.00
N ASP A 226 4.52 8.06 -15.71
CA ASP A 226 5.11 9.35 -15.33
C ASP A 226 4.55 9.82 -13.98
N GLU A 227 3.24 9.70 -13.76
CA GLU A 227 2.59 10.07 -12.50
C GLU A 227 3.04 9.17 -11.33
N MET A 228 3.21 7.86 -11.58
CA MET A 228 3.70 6.94 -10.54
C MET A 228 5.15 7.27 -10.17
N ILE A 229 6.01 7.57 -11.16
CA ILE A 229 7.39 7.98 -10.90
C ILE A 229 7.44 9.31 -10.15
N ALA A 230 6.59 10.28 -10.52
CA ALA A 230 6.48 11.54 -9.79
C ALA A 230 6.10 11.31 -8.32
N LEU A 231 5.18 10.38 -8.03
CA LEU A 231 4.82 10.03 -6.66
C LEU A 231 5.98 9.40 -5.87
N LEU A 232 6.82 8.59 -6.51
CA LEU A 232 7.99 7.98 -5.87
C LEU A 232 9.09 8.99 -5.53
N ASN A 233 9.21 10.06 -6.31
CA ASN A 233 10.31 11.03 -6.20
C ASN A 233 9.98 12.27 -5.36
N ASN A 234 8.72 12.44 -4.93
CA ASN A 234 8.29 13.60 -4.18
C ASN A 234 8.11 13.29 -2.69
N ASP A 235 8.36 14.29 -1.85
CA ASP A 235 8.04 14.24 -0.43
C ASP A 235 6.52 14.26 -0.19
N PRO A 236 6.05 13.87 1.02
CA PRO A 236 4.66 14.03 1.42
C PRO A 236 4.19 15.49 1.25
N PRO A 237 3.12 15.75 0.47
CA PRO A 237 2.58 17.09 0.36
C PRO A 237 1.98 17.54 1.70
N ALA A 238 1.83 18.85 1.89
CA ALA A 238 1.26 19.43 3.11
C ALA A 238 -0.09 18.79 3.47
N GLY A 239 -0.23 18.34 4.72
CA GLY A 239 -1.43 17.69 5.23
C GLY A 239 -1.50 16.16 5.00
N ARG A 240 -0.61 15.57 4.19
CA ARG A 240 -0.49 14.12 4.06
C ARG A 240 0.50 13.57 5.10
N SER A 241 0.12 12.52 5.82
CA SER A 241 1.04 11.84 6.73
C SER A 241 2.14 11.11 5.94
N SER A 242 3.32 10.95 6.57
CA SER A 242 4.42 10.16 5.98
C SER A 242 3.98 8.72 5.67
N ASP A 243 3.23 8.09 6.58
CA ASP A 243 2.73 6.72 6.40
C ASP A 243 1.72 6.63 5.26
N GLY A 244 0.80 7.59 5.15
CA GLY A 244 -0.16 7.66 4.06
C GLY A 244 0.54 7.86 2.72
N HIS A 245 1.56 8.71 2.67
CA HIS A 245 2.39 8.89 1.47
C HIS A 245 3.16 7.62 1.10
N THR A 246 3.77 6.94 2.07
CA THR A 246 4.47 5.67 1.89
C THR A 246 3.54 4.59 1.32
N TRP A 247 2.31 4.51 1.82
CA TRP A 247 1.30 3.59 1.28
C TRP A 247 1.00 3.89 -0.20
N MET A 248 0.86 5.17 -0.57
CA MET A 248 0.63 5.56 -1.96
C MET A 248 1.83 5.21 -2.85
N GLN A 249 3.06 5.47 -2.38
CA GLN A 249 4.28 5.11 -3.10
C GLN A 249 4.37 3.60 -3.34
N ARG A 250 4.05 2.77 -2.35
CA ARG A 250 3.99 1.32 -2.52
C ARG A 250 3.00 0.91 -3.62
N ARG A 251 1.80 1.53 -3.65
CA ARG A 251 0.83 1.29 -4.72
C ARG A 251 1.34 1.73 -6.10
N ALA A 252 2.11 2.81 -6.16
CA ALA A 252 2.75 3.26 -7.41
C ALA A 252 3.77 2.24 -7.93
N ILE A 253 4.57 1.64 -7.04
CA ILE A 253 5.49 0.54 -7.39
C ILE A 253 4.72 -0.67 -7.94
N ASP A 254 3.63 -1.09 -7.28
CA ASP A 254 2.79 -2.20 -7.75
C ASP A 254 2.24 -1.95 -9.16
N ILE A 255 1.79 -0.71 -9.44
CA ILE A 255 1.30 -0.29 -10.76
C ILE A 255 2.42 -0.39 -11.80
N LEU A 256 3.61 0.12 -11.50
CA LEU A 256 4.77 0.05 -12.42
C LEU A 256 5.16 -1.40 -12.74
N ALA A 257 5.16 -2.28 -11.72
CA ALA A 257 5.43 -3.70 -11.87
C ALA A 257 4.35 -4.39 -12.73
N ALA A 258 3.07 -4.18 -12.41
CA ALA A 258 1.94 -4.76 -13.15
C ALA A 258 1.87 -4.29 -14.61
N LEU A 259 2.34 -3.08 -14.93
CA LEU A 259 2.46 -2.58 -16.30
C LEU A 259 3.67 -3.16 -17.06
N GLY A 260 4.54 -3.92 -16.40
CA GLY A 260 5.79 -4.44 -16.97
C GLY A 260 6.82 -3.34 -17.24
N MET A 261 6.87 -2.31 -16.39
CA MET A 261 7.81 -1.19 -16.55
C MET A 261 9.15 -1.43 -15.86
N VAL A 262 9.21 -2.39 -14.95
CA VAL A 262 10.45 -2.79 -14.27
C VAL A 262 11.35 -3.52 -15.25
N GLY A 263 12.54 -2.99 -15.46
CA GLY A 263 13.48 -3.40 -16.50
C GLY A 263 13.23 -2.69 -17.83
N ALA A 264 11.98 -2.49 -18.24
CA ALA A 264 11.64 -1.89 -19.54
C ALA A 264 11.75 -0.35 -19.59
N TYR A 265 11.61 0.36 -18.47
CA TYR A 265 11.61 1.83 -18.44
C TYR A 265 12.71 2.40 -17.52
N PRO A 266 13.68 3.19 -18.04
CA PRO A 266 14.85 3.63 -17.26
C PRO A 266 14.49 4.39 -15.99
N ALA A 267 13.57 5.35 -16.07
CA ALA A 267 13.21 6.17 -14.91
C ALA A 267 12.50 5.36 -13.81
N ALA A 268 11.77 4.29 -14.16
CA ALA A 268 11.21 3.37 -13.18
C ALA A 268 12.33 2.56 -12.49
N ASN A 269 13.33 2.10 -13.23
CA ASN A 269 14.49 1.40 -12.66
C ASN A 269 15.24 2.32 -11.68
N THR A 270 15.58 3.55 -12.10
CA THR A 270 16.27 4.53 -11.24
C THR A 270 15.49 4.83 -9.95
N ALA A 271 14.16 4.96 -10.03
CA ALA A 271 13.34 5.17 -8.84
C ALA A 271 13.42 3.97 -7.87
N LEU A 272 13.34 2.73 -8.37
CA LEU A 272 13.45 1.53 -7.55
C LEU A 272 14.86 1.35 -6.96
N GLU A 273 15.91 1.61 -7.74
CA GLU A 273 17.30 1.59 -7.27
C GLU A 273 17.49 2.58 -6.11
N THR A 274 16.97 3.80 -6.27
CA THR A 274 17.04 4.86 -5.26
C THR A 274 16.32 4.45 -3.97
N ILE A 275 15.11 3.89 -4.08
CA ILE A 275 14.33 3.44 -2.92
C ILE A 275 15.04 2.31 -2.18
N VAL A 276 15.57 1.31 -2.91
CA VAL A 276 16.28 0.17 -2.31
C VAL A 276 17.55 0.63 -1.60
N ALA A 277 18.27 1.60 -2.16
CA ALA A 277 19.48 2.19 -1.58
C ALA A 277 19.22 3.15 -0.41
N ASN A 278 18.00 3.70 -0.28
CA ASN A 278 17.70 4.68 0.76
C ASN A 278 17.49 4.03 2.14
N ASP A 279 18.49 4.13 3.02
CA ASP A 279 18.41 3.59 4.38
C ASP A 279 17.41 4.29 5.30
N SER A 280 17.01 5.52 4.96
CA SER A 280 15.96 6.27 5.68
C SER A 280 14.54 5.94 5.20
N ALA A 281 14.39 5.29 4.03
CA ALA A 281 13.07 4.90 3.54
C ALA A 281 12.45 3.81 4.44
N PRO A 282 11.13 3.86 4.69
CA PRO A 282 10.45 2.84 5.46
C PRO A 282 10.70 1.43 4.89
N ILE A 283 10.96 0.46 5.77
CA ILE A 283 11.28 -0.91 5.35
C ILE A 283 10.20 -1.51 4.45
N SER A 284 8.93 -1.16 4.67
CA SER A 284 7.80 -1.60 3.85
C SER A 284 7.89 -1.10 2.40
N LEU A 285 8.34 0.13 2.16
CA LEU A 285 8.56 0.69 0.84
C LEU A 285 9.74 0.01 0.13
N ARG A 286 10.84 -0.19 0.85
CA ARG A 286 12.03 -0.89 0.36
C ARG A 286 11.71 -2.35 -0.02
N CYS A 287 10.92 -3.04 0.79
CA CYS A 287 10.44 -4.39 0.49
C CYS A 287 9.54 -4.43 -0.76
N THR A 288 8.60 -3.49 -0.91
CA THR A 288 7.76 -3.41 -2.12
C THR A 288 8.62 -3.15 -3.38
N ALA A 289 9.63 -2.29 -3.30
CA ALA A 289 10.59 -2.09 -4.38
C ALA A 289 11.37 -3.38 -4.72
N ALA A 290 11.83 -4.11 -3.70
CA ALA A 290 12.49 -5.40 -3.87
C ALA A 290 11.61 -6.43 -4.58
N GLU A 291 10.33 -6.53 -4.21
CA GLU A 291 9.39 -7.45 -4.88
C GLU A 291 9.13 -7.05 -6.33
N ALA A 292 9.02 -5.74 -6.62
CA ALA A 292 8.86 -5.26 -7.99
C ALA A 292 10.06 -5.60 -8.88
N LEU A 293 11.28 -5.52 -8.34
CA LEU A 293 12.51 -5.93 -9.03
C LEU A 293 12.51 -7.42 -9.43
N ALA A 294 11.73 -8.26 -8.76
CA ALA A 294 11.56 -9.66 -9.15
C ALA A 294 10.83 -9.83 -10.50
N GLN A 295 10.05 -8.83 -10.90
CA GLN A 295 9.33 -8.80 -12.18
C GLN A 295 10.16 -8.17 -13.30
N TRP A 296 11.47 -7.99 -13.09
CA TRP A 296 12.37 -7.41 -14.08
C TRP A 296 12.30 -8.18 -15.40
N THR A 297 12.03 -7.43 -16.47
CA THR A 297 12.09 -7.96 -17.83
C THR A 297 13.37 -7.53 -18.52
N PRO A 298 14.11 -8.45 -19.18
CA PRO A 298 15.28 -8.10 -19.95
C PRO A 298 15.00 -7.00 -20.99
N SER A 299 15.81 -5.94 -20.96
CA SER A 299 15.74 -4.85 -21.92
C SER A 299 17.14 -4.28 -22.18
N ASN A 300 17.27 -3.37 -23.15
CA ASN A 300 18.51 -2.65 -23.41
C ASN A 300 18.90 -1.68 -22.27
N ASN A 301 17.97 -1.42 -21.34
CA ASN A 301 18.22 -0.52 -20.21
C ASN A 301 18.98 -1.28 -19.12
N LYS A 302 20.15 -0.75 -18.77
CA LYS A 302 21.02 -1.34 -17.75
C LYS A 302 20.48 -0.97 -16.37
N ILE A 303 20.26 -1.99 -15.55
CA ILE A 303 20.12 -1.85 -14.09
C ILE A 303 21.49 -2.21 -13.48
N ASN A 304 21.92 -1.53 -12.42
CA ASN A 304 23.18 -1.88 -11.75
C ASN A 304 22.98 -3.13 -10.86
N ALA A 305 22.90 -4.31 -11.49
CA ALA A 305 22.55 -5.55 -10.79
C ALA A 305 23.47 -5.86 -9.59
N GLY A 306 24.75 -5.50 -9.66
CA GLY A 306 25.70 -5.68 -8.57
C GLY A 306 25.38 -4.79 -7.36
N GLU A 307 25.22 -3.49 -7.58
CA GLU A 307 24.90 -2.53 -6.53
C GLU A 307 23.50 -2.74 -5.95
N VAL A 308 22.50 -2.98 -6.80
CA VAL A 308 21.13 -3.26 -6.36
C VAL A 308 21.10 -4.51 -5.50
N SER A 309 21.80 -5.57 -5.88
CA SER A 309 21.85 -6.80 -5.07
C SER A 309 22.52 -6.60 -3.72
N LYS A 310 23.57 -5.77 -3.67
CA LYS A 310 24.19 -5.37 -2.40
C LYS A 310 23.19 -4.62 -1.52
N ASN A 311 22.47 -3.64 -2.06
CA ASN A 311 21.48 -2.85 -1.31
C ASN A 311 20.28 -3.71 -0.87
N LEU A 312 19.85 -4.68 -1.69
CA LEU A 312 18.88 -5.71 -1.30
C LEU A 312 19.39 -6.55 -0.12
N GLY A 313 20.65 -6.96 -0.13
CA GLY A 313 21.28 -7.63 1.00
C GLY A 313 21.33 -6.77 2.27
N LEU A 314 21.55 -5.46 2.15
CA LEU A 314 21.50 -4.52 3.27
C LEU A 314 20.08 -4.38 3.86
N ILE A 315 19.03 -4.46 3.03
CA ILE A 315 17.64 -4.55 3.52
C ILE A 315 17.46 -5.78 4.43
N ALA A 316 18.01 -6.95 4.04
CA ALA A 316 17.93 -8.15 4.87
C ALA A 316 18.68 -7.99 6.21
N VAL A 317 19.88 -7.37 6.19
CA VAL A 317 20.62 -7.06 7.42
C VAL A 317 19.80 -6.15 8.33
N LYS A 318 19.23 -5.07 7.77
CA LYS A 318 18.40 -4.13 8.53
C LYS A 318 17.16 -4.81 9.11
N ALA A 319 16.45 -5.61 8.31
CA ALA A 319 15.27 -6.37 8.74
C ALA A 319 15.58 -7.26 9.96
N CYS A 320 16.69 -8.00 9.93
CA CYS A 320 17.10 -8.83 11.06
C CYS A 320 17.45 -7.99 12.30
N LYS A 321 18.13 -6.85 12.13
CA LYS A 321 18.50 -5.96 13.25
C LYS A 321 17.29 -5.30 13.89
N ASP A 322 16.41 -4.70 13.08
CA ASP A 322 15.18 -4.07 13.55
C ASP A 322 14.32 -5.08 14.34
N GLU A 323 14.29 -6.34 13.89
CA GLU A 323 13.56 -7.41 14.59
C GLU A 323 14.22 -7.83 15.91
N LEU A 324 15.55 -7.89 15.97
CA LEU A 324 16.28 -8.13 17.24
C LEU A 324 16.00 -7.01 18.26
N ASP A 325 16.06 -5.75 17.82
CA ASP A 325 15.79 -4.59 18.68
C ASP A 325 14.35 -4.62 19.20
N ARG A 326 13.39 -4.97 18.34
CA ARG A 326 11.99 -5.11 18.71
C ARG A 326 11.76 -6.25 19.71
N ILE A 327 12.40 -7.40 19.52
CA ILE A 327 12.33 -8.52 20.47
C ILE A 327 12.89 -8.10 21.82
N ALA A 328 14.03 -7.41 21.85
CA ALA A 328 14.62 -6.89 23.08
C ALA A 328 13.66 -5.92 23.81
N ALA A 329 13.00 -5.03 23.07
CA ALA A 329 11.99 -4.12 23.63
C ALA A 329 10.79 -4.87 24.23
N LEU A 330 10.30 -5.92 23.55
CA LEU A 330 9.21 -6.76 24.07
C LEU A 330 9.58 -7.51 25.35
N VAL A 331 10.83 -7.99 25.44
CA VAL A 331 11.34 -8.65 26.64
C VAL A 331 11.40 -7.66 27.79
N ALA A 332 11.98 -6.47 27.57
CA ALA A 332 12.07 -5.42 28.59
C ALA A 332 10.68 -4.96 29.06
N GLN A 333 9.71 -4.81 28.16
CA GLN A 333 8.33 -4.46 28.52
C GLN A 333 7.67 -5.56 29.37
N ALA A 334 7.91 -6.84 29.05
CA ALA A 334 7.36 -7.95 29.81
C ALA A 334 7.96 -8.01 31.23
N GLU A 335 9.27 -7.77 31.37
CA GLU A 335 9.95 -7.69 32.68
C GLU A 335 9.41 -6.55 33.54
N GLU A 336 9.19 -5.37 32.96
CA GLU A 336 8.63 -4.23 33.69
C GLU A 336 7.18 -4.48 34.13
N MET A 337 6.35 -5.08 33.27
CA MET A 337 4.99 -5.46 33.63
C MET A 337 4.96 -6.49 34.77
N GLU A 338 5.88 -7.45 34.79
CA GLU A 338 5.99 -8.41 35.90
C GLU A 338 6.48 -7.73 37.19
N ARG A 339 7.43 -6.80 37.08
CA ARG A 339 7.87 -5.97 38.21
C ARG A 339 6.72 -5.17 38.82
N LEU A 340 5.87 -4.57 37.99
CA LEU A 340 4.68 -3.84 38.44
C LEU A 340 3.66 -4.78 39.12
N ARG A 341 3.45 -5.98 38.57
CA ARG A 341 2.58 -7.00 39.21
C ARG A 341 3.09 -7.41 40.59
N GLU A 342 4.40 -7.62 40.73
CA GLU A 342 5.01 -7.96 42.02
C GLU A 342 4.93 -6.81 43.03
N LEU A 343 4.97 -5.55 42.58
CA LEU A 343 4.72 -4.39 43.44
C LEU A 343 3.26 -4.34 43.93
N ILE A 344 2.29 -4.69 43.07
CA ILE A 344 0.87 -4.72 43.42
C ILE A 344 0.53 -5.89 44.37
N LYS A 345 1.17 -7.05 44.19
CA LYS A 345 0.95 -8.23 45.06
C LYS A 345 1.42 -8.03 46.50
N LYS A 346 2.36 -7.12 46.77
CA LYS A 346 2.83 -6.85 48.12
C LYS A 346 1.72 -6.13 48.91
N PRO A 347 1.09 -6.79 49.91
CA PRO A 347 0.04 -6.15 50.70
C PRO A 347 0.64 -4.93 51.39
N HIS A 348 0.08 -3.75 51.12
CA HIS A 348 0.54 -2.52 51.74
C HIS A 348 0.25 -2.61 53.26
N PRO A 349 1.26 -2.65 54.14
CA PRO A 349 1.07 -2.89 55.58
C PRO A 349 0.51 -1.67 56.35
N ALA A 350 -0.17 -0.75 55.65
CA ALA A 350 -0.68 0.51 56.22
C ALA A 350 -2.16 0.78 55.91
N ALA A 351 -2.91 -0.16 55.31
CA ALA A 351 -4.36 -0.03 55.12
C ALA A 351 -5.19 -0.88 56.10
N THR A 352 -4.60 -1.28 57.24
CA THR A 352 -5.29 -1.80 58.44
C THR A 352 -5.91 -0.67 59.28
N GLY A 353 -6.31 0.43 58.65
CA GLY A 353 -7.00 1.55 59.26
C GLY A 353 -8.38 1.76 58.63
N GLN A 354 -9.36 1.02 59.13
CA GLN A 354 -10.70 1.58 59.36
C GLN A 354 -11.45 2.19 58.15
N PHE A 355 -11.69 1.40 57.10
CA PHE A 355 -12.91 1.55 56.29
C PHE A 355 -13.91 0.48 56.70
N GLY A 356 -14.58 0.76 57.81
CA GLY A 356 -15.78 0.04 58.22
C GLY A 356 -16.97 0.45 57.34
N GLY A 357 -17.76 -0.55 56.95
CA GLY A 357 -19.16 -0.35 56.63
C GLY A 357 -19.50 -0.15 55.16
N MET A 358 -19.67 -1.26 54.43
CA MET A 358 -20.84 -1.46 53.57
C MET A 358 -21.04 -2.97 53.35
N SER A 359 -21.48 -3.61 54.42
CA SER A 359 -22.22 -4.87 54.37
C SER A 359 -23.66 -4.53 54.02
N GLY A 360 -24.18 -5.07 52.92
CA GLY A 360 -25.60 -5.00 52.61
C GLY A 360 -25.88 -4.99 51.12
N GLY A 361 -26.01 -6.18 50.52
CA GLY A 361 -26.41 -6.28 49.12
C GLY A 361 -26.35 -7.69 48.55
N SER A 362 -26.92 -8.66 49.26
CA SER A 362 -27.23 -9.98 48.70
C SER A 362 -28.37 -9.83 47.69
N GLY A 363 -28.17 -10.30 46.46
CA GLY A 363 -29.27 -10.53 45.53
C GLY A 363 -28.87 -10.43 44.06
N GLY A 364 -28.77 -11.58 43.39
CA GLY A 364 -28.97 -11.64 41.95
C GLY A 364 -27.96 -12.50 41.23
N ALA A 365 -28.40 -13.72 40.90
CA ALA A 365 -27.78 -14.60 39.92
C ALA A 365 -27.44 -13.87 38.60
N GLY A 366 -26.29 -14.19 38.05
CA GLY A 366 -25.80 -13.68 36.77
C GLY A 366 -24.49 -14.35 36.42
N GLU A 367 -24.59 -15.60 35.98
CA GLU A 367 -23.56 -16.33 35.26
C GLU A 367 -23.00 -15.50 34.09
N GLU A 368 -21.73 -15.75 33.78
CA GLU A 368 -21.07 -15.45 32.48
C GLU A 368 -20.84 -13.97 32.13
N MET A 369 -19.60 -13.50 32.30
CA MET A 369 -18.75 -12.99 31.21
C MET A 369 -17.42 -12.47 31.75
N TYR A 370 -16.42 -13.36 31.79
CA TYR A 370 -15.02 -12.95 31.75
C TYR A 370 -14.67 -12.64 30.29
N GLY A 371 -14.64 -11.35 29.95
CA GLY A 371 -14.15 -10.83 28.67
C GLY A 371 -13.53 -9.47 28.94
N GLY A 372 -12.24 -9.46 29.26
CA GLY A 372 -11.50 -8.26 29.64
C GLY A 372 -11.37 -7.28 28.48
N ASP A 373 -12.13 -6.19 28.56
CA ASP A 373 -11.84 -4.92 27.89
C ASP A 373 -10.73 -4.18 28.65
N GLU A 374 -9.48 -4.63 28.46
CA GLU A 374 -8.29 -3.81 28.69
C GLU A 374 -7.58 -3.64 27.34
N MET A 375 -8.16 -2.79 26.49
CA MET A 375 -7.48 -2.32 25.29
C MET A 375 -6.33 -1.40 25.71
N TYR A 376 -5.12 -1.87 25.42
CA TYR A 376 -3.87 -1.14 25.46
C TYR A 376 -4.01 0.26 24.84
N ALA A 377 -4.10 1.28 25.70
CA ALA A 377 -3.74 2.65 25.39
C ALA A 377 -2.24 2.83 25.66
N GLY A 378 -1.40 2.20 24.83
CA GLY A 378 0.04 2.42 24.76
C GLY A 378 0.35 3.22 23.50
N GLY A 379 1.08 4.33 23.64
CA GLY A 379 1.35 5.32 22.60
C GLY A 379 1.74 4.72 21.25
N GLY A 380 1.10 5.25 20.20
CA GLY A 380 1.19 4.78 18.82
C GLY A 380 2.58 4.89 18.24
N ASP A 381 3.36 3.82 18.43
CA ASP A 381 4.35 3.36 17.48
C ASP A 381 3.65 2.43 16.48
N GLU A 382 3.83 2.70 15.20
CA GLU A 382 3.33 1.94 14.05
C GLU A 382 1.84 1.56 14.06
N GLY A 383 0.99 2.47 13.58
CA GLY A 383 -0.37 2.18 13.11
C GLY A 383 -0.37 1.23 11.91
N TYR A 384 -0.01 -0.03 12.14
CA TYR A 384 -0.25 -1.14 11.23
C TYR A 384 -1.76 -1.40 11.23
N SER A 385 -2.45 -0.72 10.31
CA SER A 385 -3.87 -0.98 10.05
C SER A 385 -4.05 -2.47 9.74
N PRO A 386 -4.98 -3.21 10.38
CA PRO A 386 -5.19 -4.65 10.19
C PRO A 386 -5.69 -5.06 8.80
N GLU A 387 -5.72 -4.15 7.82
CA GLU A 387 -6.07 -4.41 6.42
C GLU A 387 -4.83 -4.73 5.56
N MET A 388 -3.81 -5.38 6.15
CA MET A 388 -2.94 -6.24 5.35
C MET A 388 -3.85 -7.31 4.76
N ASP A 389 -4.15 -7.14 3.47
CA ASP A 389 -4.63 -8.14 2.53
C ASP A 389 -3.70 -9.37 2.57
N MET A 390 -3.80 -10.12 3.67
CA MET A 390 -3.34 -11.48 3.87
C MET A 390 -4.28 -12.46 3.16
N GLY A 391 -5.03 -12.00 2.15
CA GLY A 391 -5.96 -12.78 1.33
C GLY A 391 -5.28 -13.77 0.37
N ALA A 392 -3.94 -13.77 0.29
CA ALA A 392 -3.20 -14.66 -0.61
C ALA A 392 -2.32 -15.71 0.08
N MET A 393 -2.33 -15.83 1.42
CA MET A 393 -1.50 -16.82 2.13
C MET A 393 -2.27 -17.67 3.17
N TYR A 394 -3.59 -17.70 3.08
CA TYR A 394 -4.48 -18.65 3.79
C TYR A 394 -5.00 -19.78 2.86
N GLY A 395 -4.24 -20.14 1.82
CA GLY A 395 -4.69 -20.99 0.72
C GLY A 395 -3.87 -22.26 0.45
N GLN A 396 -3.10 -22.77 1.41
CA GLN A 396 -2.41 -24.05 1.24
C GLN A 396 -2.58 -24.93 2.48
N GLY A 397 -3.43 -25.96 2.36
CA GLY A 397 -3.32 -27.15 3.21
C GLY A 397 -4.40 -27.41 4.27
N MET A 398 -5.68 -27.13 4.00
CA MET A 398 -6.77 -27.88 4.65
C MET A 398 -7.39 -28.86 3.63
N TYR A 399 -6.59 -29.84 3.20
CA TYR A 399 -7.14 -31.05 2.61
C TYR A 399 -7.39 -32.04 3.74
N GLY A 400 -8.65 -32.50 3.84
CA GLY A 400 -9.09 -33.51 4.78
C GLY A 400 -8.26 -34.78 4.66
N GLY A 401 -7.32 -34.94 5.58
CA GLY A 401 -6.67 -36.20 5.91
C GLY A 401 -7.27 -36.70 7.22
N THR A 402 -8.30 -37.54 7.10
CA THR A 402 -8.75 -38.42 8.18
C THR A 402 -7.60 -39.33 8.62
N GLY A 403 -7.20 -39.24 9.89
CA GLY A 403 -6.40 -40.28 10.55
C GLY A 403 -4.91 -40.01 10.65
N GLY A 404 -4.54 -39.06 11.50
CA GLY A 404 -3.19 -38.95 12.05
C GLY A 404 -3.27 -38.19 13.36
N GLY A 405 -2.91 -38.82 14.48
CA GLY A 405 -2.94 -38.19 15.80
C GLY A 405 -2.08 -36.92 15.79
N LEU A 406 -2.73 -35.77 15.70
CA LEU A 406 -2.09 -34.48 15.88
C LEU A 406 -1.66 -34.42 17.34
N THR A 407 -0.35 -34.56 17.58
CA THR A 407 0.25 -34.14 18.83
C THR A 407 -0.23 -32.70 19.08
N PRO A 408 -0.72 -32.39 20.30
CA PRO A 408 -1.16 -31.03 20.60
C PRO A 408 0.01 -30.10 20.35
N ALA A 409 -0.13 -29.21 19.36
CA ALA A 409 0.88 -28.23 19.04
C ALA A 409 1.17 -27.42 20.32
N ILE A 410 2.43 -27.39 20.73
CA ILE A 410 2.87 -26.58 21.87
C ILE A 410 2.35 -25.15 21.62
N PRO A 411 1.59 -24.55 22.55
CA PRO A 411 1.12 -23.19 22.40
C PRO A 411 2.32 -22.27 22.13
N THR A 412 2.46 -21.84 20.88
CA THR A 412 3.58 -21.01 20.46
C THR A 412 3.30 -19.60 20.94
N ASP A 413 4.26 -18.99 21.64
CA ASP A 413 4.15 -17.60 22.09
C ASP A 413 3.72 -16.70 20.90
N PRO A 414 2.58 -15.98 20.98
CA PRO A 414 2.10 -15.14 19.89
C PRO A 414 3.14 -14.12 19.40
N ARG A 415 4.03 -13.68 20.30
CA ARG A 415 5.12 -12.74 19.97
C ARG A 415 6.13 -13.37 19.03
N VAL A 416 6.49 -14.63 19.26
CA VAL A 416 7.36 -15.42 18.37
C VAL A 416 6.70 -15.52 17.00
N VAL A 417 5.45 -15.97 16.93
CA VAL A 417 4.73 -16.13 15.65
C VAL A 417 4.68 -14.82 14.86
N TRP A 418 4.46 -13.70 15.54
CA TRP A 418 4.45 -12.38 14.90
C TRP A 418 5.84 -11.97 14.38
N SER A 419 6.88 -12.14 15.20
CA SER A 419 8.28 -11.93 14.80
C SER A 419 8.67 -12.72 13.55
N GLN A 420 8.35 -14.01 13.56
CA GLN A 420 8.63 -14.91 12.44
C GLN A 420 7.95 -14.43 11.16
N ARG A 421 6.65 -14.10 11.24
CA ARG A 421 5.88 -13.66 10.07
C ARG A 421 6.44 -12.36 9.48
N ARG A 422 6.73 -11.37 10.32
CA ARG A 422 7.29 -10.08 9.91
C ARG A 422 8.64 -10.27 9.23
N LEU A 423 9.56 -11.00 9.87
CA LEU A 423 10.91 -11.21 9.32
C LEU A 423 10.90 -12.08 8.05
N LYS A 424 10.12 -13.18 8.04
CA LYS A 424 9.95 -14.03 6.84
C LYS A 424 9.43 -13.23 5.66
N TYR A 425 8.47 -12.33 5.88
CA TYR A 425 7.96 -11.46 4.82
C TYR A 425 9.07 -10.58 4.24
N GLN A 426 9.81 -9.86 5.09
CA GLN A 426 10.87 -8.94 4.66
C GLN A 426 11.99 -9.67 3.90
N LEU A 427 12.47 -10.81 4.43
CA LEU A 427 13.50 -11.62 3.78
C LEU A 427 13.01 -12.26 2.47
N THR A 428 11.72 -12.64 2.39
CA THR A 428 11.12 -13.13 1.15
C THR A 428 11.07 -12.05 0.07
N CYS A 429 10.79 -10.79 0.43
CA CYS A 429 10.82 -9.67 -0.50
C CYS A 429 12.23 -9.49 -1.10
N VAL A 430 13.26 -9.51 -0.24
CA VAL A 430 14.67 -9.43 -0.66
C VAL A 430 15.04 -10.60 -1.57
N LYS A 431 14.69 -11.82 -1.20
CA LYS A 431 14.94 -13.04 -1.99
C LYS A 431 14.33 -12.93 -3.40
N LYS A 432 13.07 -12.47 -3.49
CA LYS A 432 12.40 -12.24 -4.78
C LYS A 432 13.16 -11.23 -5.63
N GLY A 433 13.55 -10.09 -5.05
CA GLY A 433 14.33 -9.06 -5.74
C GLY A 433 15.67 -9.56 -6.25
N LEU A 434 16.39 -10.35 -5.44
CA LEU A 434 17.64 -11.00 -5.85
C LEU A 434 17.43 -11.98 -7.00
N GLY A 435 16.30 -12.70 -7.03
CA GLY A 435 15.92 -13.54 -8.17
C GLY A 435 15.81 -12.74 -9.48
N GLY A 436 15.20 -11.55 -9.43
CA GLY A 436 15.18 -10.62 -10.57
C GLY A 436 16.57 -10.13 -10.97
N MET A 437 17.41 -9.79 -9.98
CA MET A 437 18.79 -9.36 -10.24
C MET A 437 19.70 -10.47 -10.75
N MET A 438 19.44 -11.73 -10.42
CA MET A 438 20.13 -12.88 -11.04
C MET A 438 19.82 -12.95 -12.54
N LEU A 439 18.57 -12.70 -12.95
CA LEU A 439 18.20 -12.66 -14.37
C LEU A 439 18.87 -11.48 -15.09
N ALA A 440 18.94 -10.31 -14.44
CA ALA A 440 19.65 -9.15 -14.97
C ALA A 440 21.18 -9.35 -15.01
N GLY A 441 21.72 -9.99 -13.97
CA GLY A 441 23.15 -10.20 -13.74
C GLY A 441 23.77 -11.29 -14.60
N LYS A 442 22.99 -12.26 -15.10
CA LYS A 442 23.43 -13.23 -16.13
C LYS A 442 23.90 -12.58 -17.42
N ALA A 443 23.57 -11.31 -17.65
CA ALA A 443 24.10 -10.50 -18.74
C ALA A 443 25.45 -9.81 -18.40
N GLY A 444 26.03 -10.01 -17.21
CA GLY A 444 27.21 -9.27 -16.73
C GLY A 444 28.14 -10.05 -15.78
N GLN A 445 29.06 -9.34 -15.11
CA GLN A 445 30.16 -9.92 -14.30
C GLN A 445 29.80 -10.21 -12.83
N HIS A 446 28.55 -9.96 -12.41
CA HIS A 446 28.15 -9.98 -10.98
C HIS A 446 27.43 -11.25 -10.53
N GLU A 447 27.23 -12.24 -11.40
CA GLU A 447 26.45 -13.46 -11.08
C GLU A 447 26.90 -14.14 -9.78
N LYS A 448 28.22 -14.30 -9.58
CA LYS A 448 28.78 -14.93 -8.37
C LYS A 448 28.45 -14.15 -7.09
N SER A 449 28.62 -12.83 -7.10
CA SER A 449 28.33 -11.99 -5.93
C SER A 449 26.84 -11.98 -5.62
N ILE A 450 25.96 -11.95 -6.62
CA ILE A 450 24.51 -11.97 -6.41
C ILE A 450 24.09 -13.33 -5.85
N ALA A 451 24.65 -14.44 -6.37
CA ALA A 451 24.40 -15.78 -5.85
C ALA A 451 24.83 -15.94 -4.39
N GLN A 452 25.99 -15.39 -4.01
CA GLN A 452 26.46 -15.40 -2.62
C GLN A 452 25.50 -14.65 -1.69
N ILE A 453 25.00 -13.48 -2.12
CA ILE A 453 24.01 -12.70 -1.35
C ILE A 453 22.70 -13.49 -1.21
N ALA A 454 22.21 -14.09 -2.30
CA ALA A 454 21.00 -14.90 -2.28
C ALA A 454 21.12 -16.10 -1.31
N GLN A 455 22.26 -16.80 -1.32
CA GLN A 455 22.52 -17.90 -0.37
C GLN A 455 22.52 -17.43 1.08
N ALA A 456 23.12 -16.27 1.37
CA ALA A 456 23.13 -15.72 2.72
C ALA A 456 21.73 -15.31 3.20
N VAL A 457 20.91 -14.73 2.31
CA VAL A 457 19.51 -14.41 2.60
C VAL A 457 18.68 -15.68 2.79
N ASP A 458 18.91 -16.73 2.01
CA ASP A 458 18.25 -18.03 2.16
C ASP A 458 18.58 -18.69 3.51
N LEU A 459 19.85 -18.61 3.92
CA LEU A 459 20.27 -19.05 5.25
C LEU A 459 19.54 -18.25 6.34
N ALA A 460 19.55 -16.92 6.27
CA ALA A 460 18.83 -16.08 7.23
C ALA A 460 17.32 -16.39 7.27
N LEU A 461 16.70 -16.65 6.11
CA LEU A 461 15.30 -17.04 6.01
C LEU A 461 15.04 -18.39 6.69
N SER A 462 15.93 -19.38 6.53
CA SER A 462 15.81 -20.67 7.21
C SER A 462 15.98 -20.59 8.74
N LEU A 463 16.66 -19.54 9.22
CA LEU A 463 16.89 -19.24 10.63
C LEU A 463 15.82 -18.30 11.23
N THR A 464 14.70 -18.11 10.55
CA THR A 464 13.55 -17.39 11.12
C THR A 464 12.68 -18.27 12.00
N ASP A 465 12.91 -19.57 12.06
CA ASP A 465 12.20 -20.48 12.95
C ASP A 465 13.05 -20.77 14.20
N PRO A 466 12.51 -20.61 15.43
CA PRO A 466 13.22 -20.98 16.63
C PRO A 466 13.44 -22.50 16.65
N PRO A 467 14.52 -22.98 17.28
CA PRO A 467 14.74 -24.42 17.40
C PRO A 467 13.61 -25.06 18.23
N ALA A 468 13.27 -26.31 17.92
CA ALA A 468 12.21 -27.04 18.63
C ALA A 468 12.46 -27.13 20.14
N GLU A 469 13.72 -27.12 20.55
CA GLU A 469 14.19 -27.14 21.94
C GLU A 469 13.97 -25.80 22.67
N LYS A 470 13.88 -24.67 21.94
CA LYS A 470 13.63 -23.33 22.49
C LYS A 470 12.60 -22.57 21.63
N PRO A 471 11.30 -22.93 21.65
CA PRO A 471 10.26 -22.31 20.83
C PRO A 471 9.80 -20.93 21.37
N ASN A 472 10.72 -20.14 21.92
CA ASN A 472 10.49 -18.86 22.59
C ASN A 472 11.29 -17.73 21.93
N LEU A 473 11.18 -16.51 22.47
CA LEU A 473 11.87 -15.32 21.93
C LEU A 473 13.40 -15.44 22.03
N GLU A 474 13.94 -16.12 23.04
CA GLU A 474 15.38 -16.35 23.21
C GLU A 474 15.92 -17.24 22.08
N GLY A 475 15.28 -18.39 21.84
CA GLY A 475 15.65 -19.28 20.74
C GLY A 475 15.52 -18.61 19.38
N LEU A 476 14.52 -17.76 19.18
CA LEU A 476 14.39 -16.98 17.95
C LEU A 476 15.52 -15.93 17.82
N THR A 477 15.86 -15.23 18.90
CA THR A 477 16.95 -14.24 18.94
C THR A 477 18.28 -14.87 18.54
N GLU A 478 18.61 -16.05 19.09
CA GLU A 478 19.83 -16.79 18.75
C GLU A 478 19.88 -17.13 17.25
N GLN A 479 18.76 -17.55 16.65
CA GLN A 479 18.71 -17.91 15.23
C GLN A 479 18.83 -16.68 14.33
N ILE A 480 18.14 -15.57 14.66
CA ILE A 480 18.27 -14.32 13.91
C ILE A 480 19.71 -13.80 13.97
N GLN A 481 20.36 -13.85 15.13
CA GLN A 481 21.78 -13.48 15.26
C GLN A 481 22.70 -14.32 14.37
N LYS A 482 22.47 -15.64 14.28
CA LYS A 482 23.20 -16.50 13.31
C LYS A 482 22.98 -16.06 11.87
N GLY A 483 21.74 -15.71 11.50
CA GLY A 483 21.41 -15.16 10.19
C GLY A 483 22.14 -13.85 9.89
N VAL A 484 22.20 -12.91 10.86
CA VAL A 484 22.95 -11.65 10.74
C VAL A 484 24.43 -11.90 10.52
N ARG A 485 25.04 -12.86 11.24
CA ARG A 485 26.46 -13.23 11.04
C ARG A 485 26.71 -13.75 9.62
N GLY A 486 25.79 -14.55 9.07
CA GLY A 486 25.86 -15.01 7.67
C GLY A 486 25.83 -13.87 6.65
N LEU A 487 25.19 -12.74 6.99
CA LEU A 487 25.10 -11.54 6.17
C LEU A 487 26.20 -10.50 6.46
N ALA A 488 27.10 -10.77 7.41
CA ALA A 488 28.06 -9.76 7.90
C ALA A 488 29.01 -9.24 6.82
N PHE A 489 29.29 -10.02 5.78
CA PHE A 489 30.13 -9.59 4.64
C PHE A 489 29.54 -8.43 3.83
N LEU A 490 28.25 -8.11 4.02
CA LEU A 490 27.57 -7.01 3.35
C LEU A 490 27.61 -5.71 4.16
N ALA A 491 27.75 -5.80 5.47
CA ALA A 491 27.78 -4.64 6.34
C ALA A 491 29.17 -3.98 6.27
N PRO A 492 29.25 -2.63 6.23
CA PRO A 492 30.54 -1.95 6.45
C PRO A 492 31.09 -2.39 7.82
N ALA A 493 32.41 -2.54 7.95
CA ALA A 493 33.05 -3.10 9.15
C ALA A 493 32.62 -2.41 10.46
N ALA A 494 32.25 -1.12 10.42
CA ALA A 494 31.75 -0.36 11.56
C ALA A 494 30.31 -0.71 12.01
N ALA A 495 29.55 -1.47 11.24
CA ALA A 495 28.17 -1.87 11.52
C ALA A 495 28.04 -3.35 11.93
N VAL A 496 29.15 -4.07 12.07
CA VAL A 496 29.17 -5.42 12.63
C VAL A 496 28.93 -5.27 14.13
N ILE A 497 27.78 -5.78 14.60
CA ILE A 497 27.49 -5.86 16.03
C ILE A 497 28.65 -6.64 16.66
N ASP A 498 29.20 -6.14 17.75
CA ASP A 498 30.31 -6.76 18.49
C ASP A 498 29.83 -8.06 19.13
N VAL A 499 29.70 -9.08 18.28
CA VAL A 499 29.27 -10.42 18.62
C VAL A 499 30.48 -11.29 18.41
N ALA A 500 30.94 -11.94 19.49
CA ALA A 500 32.12 -12.78 19.48
C ALA A 500 32.18 -13.67 18.22
N PRO A 501 33.33 -13.73 17.52
CA PRO A 501 33.45 -14.41 16.24
C PRO A 501 33.08 -15.89 16.37
N VAL A 502 32.22 -16.37 15.47
CA VAL A 502 32.07 -17.81 15.24
C VAL A 502 33.21 -18.22 14.34
N THR A 503 34.17 -18.94 14.91
CA THR A 503 35.15 -19.71 14.17
C THR A 503 34.43 -20.82 13.39
N GLU A 504 34.03 -20.53 12.15
CA GLU A 504 34.02 -21.43 10.97
C GLU A 504 33.08 -20.87 9.89
N LEU A 505 33.67 -20.20 8.90
CA LEU A 505 33.10 -20.09 7.55
C LEU A 505 33.65 -21.27 6.72
N PRO A 506 32.89 -21.80 5.75
CA PRO A 506 33.40 -22.81 4.83
C PRO A 506 34.57 -22.23 4.01
N PRO A 507 35.65 -23.00 3.80
CA PRO A 507 36.86 -22.52 3.14
C PRO A 507 36.61 -22.27 1.65
N GLY A 508 36.90 -21.05 1.16
CA GLY A 508 37.02 -20.82 -0.30
C GLY A 508 36.64 -19.47 -0.91
N ALA A 509 36.64 -18.34 -0.18
CA ALA A 509 36.42 -17.02 -0.80
C ALA A 509 37.55 -16.03 -0.47
N GLU A 510 38.48 -15.84 -1.40
CA GLU A 510 39.40 -14.70 -1.38
C GLU A 510 38.67 -13.40 -1.78
N PRO A 511 38.95 -12.28 -1.10
CA PRO A 511 38.40 -10.97 -1.47
C PRO A 511 39.07 -10.44 -2.76
N PRO A 512 38.30 -9.91 -3.73
CA PRO A 512 38.88 -9.31 -4.93
C PRO A 512 39.49 -7.93 -4.64
N ALA A 513 40.64 -7.67 -5.28
CA ALA A 513 41.41 -6.43 -5.19
C ALA A 513 40.64 -5.23 -5.77
N ALA A 514 40.82 -4.07 -5.12
CA ALA A 514 40.24 -2.80 -5.52
C ALA A 514 40.86 -2.29 -6.84
N ALA A 515 39.99 -1.89 -7.78
CA ALA A 515 40.39 -1.20 -9.02
C ALA A 515 40.47 0.33 -8.80
N PRO A 516 41.38 1.03 -9.51
CA PRO A 516 41.57 2.48 -9.39
C PRO A 516 40.47 3.29 -10.12
N PRO A 517 40.28 4.57 -9.75
CA PRO A 517 39.22 5.41 -10.31
C PRO A 517 39.65 6.00 -11.67
N GLU A 518 38.82 5.82 -12.70
CA GLU A 518 38.95 6.50 -13.98
C GLU A 518 37.81 7.51 -14.22
N GLY A 519 38.21 8.73 -14.60
CA GLY A 519 37.67 9.37 -15.81
C GLY A 519 36.43 10.25 -15.67
N ALA A 520 36.65 11.55 -15.49
CA ALA A 520 35.67 12.60 -15.72
C ALA A 520 35.20 12.64 -17.19
N VAL A 521 33.89 12.79 -17.42
CA VAL A 521 33.32 13.10 -18.74
C VAL A 521 32.38 14.30 -18.65
N THR A 522 32.56 15.17 -19.64
CA THR A 522 32.02 16.50 -19.88
C THR A 522 30.52 16.58 -20.15
N ALA A 523 29.92 17.70 -19.72
CA ALA A 523 28.55 18.12 -20.03
C ALA A 523 28.40 18.62 -21.49
N PRO A 524 27.17 18.54 -22.04
CA PRO A 524 26.76 19.50 -23.06
C PRO A 524 25.44 20.24 -22.74
N ALA A 525 25.57 21.56 -22.80
CA ALA A 525 24.71 22.59 -23.42
C ALA A 525 23.18 22.45 -23.52
N ASP A 526 22.53 23.50 -22.97
CA ASP A 526 21.38 24.28 -23.44
C ASP A 526 20.54 23.79 -24.63
N ALA A 527 19.22 23.69 -24.40
CA ALA A 527 18.21 23.84 -25.44
C ALA A 527 16.95 24.55 -24.89
N ALA A 528 16.52 25.56 -25.65
CA ALA A 528 15.53 26.58 -25.31
C ALA A 528 14.07 26.09 -25.26
N LEU A 529 13.27 26.81 -24.47
CA LEU A 529 11.81 26.71 -24.39
C LEU A 529 11.13 27.55 -25.50
N PRO A 530 10.08 27.04 -26.17
CA PRO A 530 9.14 27.87 -26.91
C PRO A 530 7.93 28.31 -26.04
N PRO A 531 7.36 29.51 -26.27
CA PRO A 531 6.24 30.05 -25.50
C PRO A 531 4.87 29.79 -26.15
N GLY A 532 3.83 29.72 -25.31
CA GLY A 532 2.47 30.18 -25.62
C GLY A 532 1.44 29.16 -26.09
N ALA A 533 0.33 29.06 -25.34
CA ALA A 533 -1.06 28.97 -25.84
C ALA A 533 -2.00 28.86 -24.61
N GLU A 534 -2.62 29.95 -24.18
CA GLU A 534 -4.00 30.39 -24.52
C GLU A 534 -5.11 29.60 -23.80
N THR A 535 -5.74 30.29 -22.86
CA THR A 535 -6.88 29.83 -22.05
C THR A 535 -8.18 30.01 -22.83
N ALA A 536 -8.98 28.93 -22.92
CA ALA A 536 -10.34 28.97 -23.47
C ALA A 536 -11.39 28.65 -22.37
N PRO A 537 -12.62 29.19 -22.50
CA PRO A 537 -13.54 29.41 -21.38
C PRO A 537 -14.42 28.20 -21.04
N THR A 538 -14.88 28.22 -19.80
CA THR A 538 -15.75 27.21 -19.16
C THR A 538 -17.22 27.56 -19.38
N GLU A 539 -17.95 26.77 -20.16
CA GLU A 539 -19.41 26.72 -20.13
C GLU A 539 -19.90 25.35 -19.66
N LEU A 540 -20.83 25.37 -18.70
CA LEU A 540 -21.52 24.20 -18.15
C LEU A 540 -22.76 23.87 -19.00
N PRO A 541 -23.04 22.59 -19.32
CA PRO A 541 -24.33 22.20 -19.89
C PRO A 541 -25.44 22.14 -18.81
N PRO A 542 -26.68 22.57 -19.12
CA PRO A 542 -27.82 22.48 -18.21
C PRO A 542 -28.46 21.08 -18.26
N GLY A 543 -28.77 20.49 -17.10
CA GLY A 543 -29.54 19.24 -17.01
C GLY A 543 -29.15 18.26 -15.88
N LEU A 544 -28.69 18.75 -14.73
CA LEU A 544 -28.49 17.96 -13.51
C LEU A 544 -29.42 18.44 -12.39
#